data_AF-A0A7S2WXH0-F1
#
_entry.id   AF-A0A7S2WXH0-F1
#
_cell.length_a   1.000
_cell.length_b   1.000
_cell.length_c   1.000
_cell.angle_alpha   90.00
_cell.angle_beta   90.00
_cell.angle_gamma   90.00
#
_symmetry.space_group_name_H-M   'P 1'
#
loop_
_entity.id
_entity.type
_entity.pdbx_description
1 polymer ?
#
loop_
_entity_poly.entity_id
_entity_poly.type
_entity_poly.pdbx_seq_one_letter_code
_entity_poly.pdbx_strand_id
1 'polypeptide(L)'
;RKPYPTNPSSVMPTPFLSTAVGVFKTLRKDLLRLGYGPFEEWEYMTSGMHAVLGLVQSCSVVNLYGFTTDVSTKGPYWFTGRRQPPRSGRTQHAWDHERMVLRSLFAAGLINICTP
;
A
#
# COMPACT_ATOMS: atom_id res chain seq x y z
N ARG A 1 6.79 10.76 -31.24
CA ARG A 1 7.49 11.82 -30.45
C ARG A 1 7.04 11.70 -29.00
N LYS A 2 7.95 11.69 -28.01
CA LYS A 2 7.56 11.69 -26.59
C LYS A 2 6.98 13.07 -26.24
N PRO A 3 5.81 13.15 -25.60
CA PRO A 3 5.16 14.43 -25.33
C PRO A 3 5.89 15.32 -24.31
N TYR A 4 6.88 14.81 -23.56
CA TYR A 4 7.68 15.61 -22.60
C TYR A 4 9.13 15.11 -22.53
N PRO A 5 10.01 15.50 -23.47
CA PRO A 5 11.34 14.92 -23.60
C PRO A 5 12.34 15.35 -22.51
N THR A 6 12.08 16.47 -21.82
CA THR A 6 12.94 17.00 -20.75
C THR A 6 12.55 16.53 -19.36
N ASN A 7 11.40 15.85 -19.22
CA ASN A 7 10.97 15.35 -17.91
C ASN A 7 11.73 14.06 -17.58
N PRO A 8 12.42 14.00 -16.43
CA PRO A 8 13.04 12.77 -15.98
C PRO A 8 11.93 11.73 -15.75
N SER A 9 12.05 10.60 -16.45
CA SER A 9 11.14 9.47 -16.34
C SER A 9 11.93 8.26 -15.90
N SER A 10 11.57 7.72 -14.75
CA SER A 10 12.20 6.52 -14.20
C SER A 10 11.18 5.38 -14.16
N VAL A 11 11.63 4.18 -14.46
CA VAL A 11 10.82 2.96 -14.34
C VAL A 11 11.34 2.20 -13.13
N MET A 12 10.45 1.85 -12.20
CA MET A 12 10.82 0.99 -11.08
C MET A 12 11.26 -0.38 -11.60
N PRO A 13 12.43 -0.90 -11.17
CA PRO A 13 12.90 -2.20 -11.62
C PRO A 13 11.92 -3.32 -11.22
N THR A 14 11.65 -4.25 -12.13
CA THR A 14 10.82 -5.44 -11.86
C THR A 14 11.28 -6.22 -10.61
N PRO A 15 12.60 -6.42 -10.36
CA PRO A 15 13.04 -7.10 -9.14
C PRO A 15 12.55 -6.42 -7.86
N PHE A 16 12.57 -5.09 -7.81
CA PHE A 16 12.05 -4.33 -6.67
C PHE A 16 10.56 -4.56 -6.48
N LEU A 17 9.77 -4.48 -7.56
CA LEU A 17 8.32 -4.70 -7.49
C LEU A 17 7.97 -6.10 -6.99
N SER A 18 8.66 -7.12 -7.49
CA SER A 18 8.49 -8.51 -7.03
C SER A 18 8.86 -8.68 -5.56
N THR A 19 9.96 -8.07 -5.11
CA THR A 19 10.37 -8.10 -3.70
C THR A 19 9.34 -7.39 -2.81
N ALA A 20 8.84 -6.21 -3.20
CA ALA A 20 7.84 -5.48 -2.44
C ALA A 20 6.56 -6.30 -2.26
N VAL A 21 6.07 -6.94 -3.32
CA VAL A 21 4.91 -7.85 -3.26
C VAL A 21 5.20 -9.08 -2.37
N GLY A 22 6.42 -9.62 -2.44
CA GLY A 22 6.85 -10.72 -1.57
C GLY A 22 6.84 -10.35 -0.08
N VAL A 23 7.44 -9.22 0.27
CA VAL A 23 7.45 -8.66 1.64
C VAL A 23 6.01 -8.43 2.12
N PHE A 24 5.17 -7.82 1.29
CA PHE A 24 3.77 -7.59 1.61
C PHE A 24 3.03 -8.89 1.93
N LYS A 25 3.21 -9.95 1.13
CA LYS A 25 2.62 -11.27 1.40
C LYS A 25 3.16 -11.90 2.70
N THR A 26 4.44 -11.72 3.01
CA THR A 26 5.03 -12.22 4.26
C THR A 26 4.45 -11.49 5.47
N LEU A 27 4.38 -10.15 5.43
CA LEU A 27 3.75 -9.35 6.48
C LEU A 27 2.30 -9.77 6.72
N ARG A 28 1.54 -10.10 5.66
CA ARG A 28 0.18 -10.63 5.81
C ARG A 28 0.15 -11.91 6.64
N LYS A 29 1.05 -12.85 6.36
CA LYS A 29 1.13 -14.12 7.09
C LYS A 29 1.49 -13.88 8.56
N ASP A 30 2.42 -12.99 8.82
CA ASP A 30 2.82 -12.63 10.19
C ASP A 30 1.68 -11.96 10.95
N LEU A 31 0.98 -11.03 10.33
CA LEU A 31 -0.20 -10.37 10.89
C LEU A 31 -1.31 -11.38 11.21
N LEU A 32 -1.61 -12.30 10.30
CA LEU A 32 -2.58 -13.39 10.53
C LEU A 32 -2.16 -14.28 11.71
N ARG A 33 -0.87 -14.61 11.83
CA ARG A 33 -0.32 -15.39 12.94
C ARG A 33 -0.45 -14.66 14.29
N LEU A 34 -0.37 -13.34 14.28
CA LEU A 34 -0.59 -12.48 15.45
C LEU A 34 -2.08 -12.25 15.76
N GLY A 35 -3.00 -12.84 14.98
CA GLY A 35 -4.44 -12.70 15.17
C GLY A 35 -5.05 -11.46 14.49
N TYR A 36 -4.28 -10.71 13.70
CA TYR A 36 -4.83 -9.64 12.87
C TYR A 36 -5.51 -10.25 11.63
N GLY A 37 -6.83 -10.11 11.52
CA GLY A 37 -7.62 -10.62 10.41
C GLY A 37 -9.06 -10.94 10.81
N PRO A 38 -9.84 -11.61 9.93
CA PRO A 38 -9.47 -12.02 8.58
C PRO A 38 -9.30 -10.82 7.64
N PHE A 39 -8.41 -10.95 6.66
CA PHE A 39 -8.23 -9.94 5.63
C PHE A 39 -8.93 -10.33 4.33
N GLU A 40 -9.30 -9.35 3.54
CA GLU A 40 -9.89 -9.52 2.22
C GLU A 40 -8.94 -10.21 1.23
N GLU A 41 -9.52 -10.98 0.30
CA GLU A 41 -8.81 -11.43 -0.88
C GLU A 41 -8.56 -10.24 -1.82
N TRP A 42 -7.40 -10.21 -2.47
CA TRP A 42 -6.94 -9.08 -3.28
C TRP A 42 -6.29 -9.51 -4.59
N GLU A 43 -6.30 -8.62 -5.58
CA GLU A 43 -5.72 -8.87 -6.91
C GLU A 43 -4.37 -8.18 -7.09
N TYR A 44 -4.27 -6.90 -6.72
CA TYR A 44 -3.04 -6.10 -6.85
C TYR A 44 -2.72 -5.31 -5.58
N MET A 45 -1.43 -5.12 -5.28
CA MET A 45 -1.00 -4.20 -4.22
C MET A 45 -1.09 -2.78 -4.77
N THR A 46 -1.50 -1.81 -3.96
CA THR A 46 -1.64 -0.43 -4.46
C THR A 46 -0.29 0.14 -4.89
N SER A 47 -0.31 1.09 -5.84
CA SER A 47 0.88 1.88 -6.17
C SER A 47 1.40 2.66 -4.96
N GLY A 48 0.50 3.14 -4.10
CA GLY A 48 0.84 3.78 -2.83
C GLY A 48 1.67 2.88 -1.94
N MET A 49 1.28 1.62 -1.76
CA MET A 49 2.03 0.68 -0.93
C MET A 49 3.39 0.29 -1.53
N HIS A 50 3.49 0.17 -2.86
CA HIS A 50 4.80 0.02 -3.52
C HIS A 50 5.73 1.20 -3.19
N ALA A 51 5.21 2.43 -3.25
CA ALA A 51 5.97 3.62 -2.90
C ALA A 51 6.36 3.65 -1.43
N VAL A 52 5.44 3.33 -0.50
CA VAL A 52 5.73 3.27 0.94
C VAL A 52 6.86 2.30 1.24
N LEU A 53 6.76 1.05 0.75
CA LEU A 53 7.79 0.03 0.99
C LEU A 53 9.15 0.43 0.42
N GLY A 54 9.18 1.08 -0.75
CA GLY A 54 10.42 1.58 -1.34
C GLY A 54 11.03 2.77 -0.59
N LEU A 55 10.19 3.72 -0.18
CA LEU A 55 10.64 4.91 0.54
C LEU A 55 11.13 4.56 1.94
N VAL A 56 10.47 3.65 2.66
CA VAL A 56 10.93 3.18 3.99
C VAL A 56 12.29 2.48 3.89
N GLN A 57 12.61 1.83 2.77
CA GLN A 57 13.93 1.24 2.56
C GLN A 57 15.01 2.30 2.25
N SER A 58 14.62 3.45 1.70
CA SER A 58 15.56 4.45 1.17
C SER A 58 15.72 5.68 2.06
N CYS A 59 14.79 5.90 2.99
CA CYS A 59 14.71 7.07 3.86
C CYS A 59 14.71 6.63 5.33
N SER A 60 15.22 7.48 6.23
CA SER A 60 15.19 7.20 7.66
C SER A 60 13.78 7.29 8.26
N VAL A 61 12.99 8.26 7.80
CA VAL A 61 11.58 8.47 8.20
C VAL A 61 10.81 8.96 6.98
N VAL A 62 9.59 8.46 6.78
CA VAL A 62 8.70 8.86 5.69
C VAL A 62 7.42 9.50 6.22
N ASN A 63 7.12 10.72 5.81
CA ASN A 63 5.86 11.40 6.15
C ASN A 63 4.82 11.11 5.07
N LEU A 64 3.73 10.43 5.44
CA LEU A 64 2.66 10.03 4.53
C LEU A 64 1.45 10.95 4.67
N TYR A 65 1.02 11.53 3.55
CA TYR A 65 -0.18 12.36 3.44
C TYR A 65 -1.20 11.67 2.53
N GLY A 66 -2.48 11.67 2.92
CA GLY A 66 -3.55 10.98 2.19
C GLY A 66 -3.61 9.46 2.47
N PHE A 67 -2.81 8.96 3.41
CA PHE A 67 -2.88 7.60 3.94
C PHE A 67 -3.59 7.63 5.30
N THR A 68 -4.25 6.53 5.67
CA THR A 68 -4.90 6.40 6.98
C THR A 68 -4.56 5.05 7.61
N THR A 69 -4.37 5.08 8.93
CA THR A 69 -4.30 3.87 9.77
C THR A 69 -5.63 3.56 10.42
N ASP A 70 -6.68 4.37 10.26
CA ASP A 70 -7.97 4.17 10.91
C ASP A 70 -8.96 3.33 10.07
N VAL A 71 -9.70 2.45 10.74
CA VAL A 71 -10.77 1.60 10.20
C VAL A 71 -12.06 2.42 10.01
N SER A 72 -12.27 3.46 10.83
CA SER A 72 -13.50 4.28 10.80
C SER A 72 -13.56 5.22 9.59
N THR A 73 -12.40 5.60 9.05
CA THR A 73 -12.30 6.24 7.75
C THR A 73 -12.73 5.24 6.69
N LYS A 74 -14.03 5.28 6.34
CA LYS A 74 -14.55 4.89 5.03
C LYS A 74 -13.97 5.85 4.00
N GLY A 75 -12.65 5.76 3.84
CA GLY A 75 -11.88 6.42 2.81
C GLY A 75 -12.58 6.04 1.51
N PRO A 76 -13.10 7.02 0.80
CA PRO A 76 -14.08 6.71 -0.19
C PRO A 76 -13.41 5.94 -1.34
N TYR A 77 -14.19 5.03 -1.90
CA TYR A 77 -13.86 4.16 -3.04
C TYR A 77 -13.42 4.93 -4.32
N TRP A 78 -13.27 6.26 -4.24
CA TRP A 78 -13.09 7.21 -5.34
C TRP A 78 -11.79 7.05 -6.14
N PHE A 79 -10.77 6.32 -5.67
CA PHE A 79 -9.51 6.17 -6.42
C PHE A 79 -9.52 5.12 -7.54
N THR A 80 -10.55 4.28 -7.62
CA THR A 80 -10.64 3.28 -8.69
C THR A 80 -11.43 3.77 -9.91
N GLY A 81 -12.21 4.86 -9.78
CA GLY A 81 -13.22 5.24 -10.78
C GLY A 81 -14.30 4.16 -11.02
N ARG A 82 -14.25 3.04 -10.30
CA ARG A 82 -15.17 1.91 -10.48
C ARG A 82 -16.35 2.07 -9.51
N ARG A 83 -17.54 2.26 -10.08
CA ARG A 83 -18.81 2.29 -9.34
C ARG A 83 -19.25 0.92 -8.80
N GLN A 84 -18.59 -0.17 -9.19
CA GLN A 84 -18.98 -1.53 -8.83
C GLN A 84 -17.80 -2.34 -8.27
N PRO A 85 -17.99 -3.06 -7.15
CA PRO A 85 -16.99 -3.98 -6.62
C PRO A 85 -16.74 -5.14 -7.59
N PRO A 86 -15.53 -5.73 -7.62
CA PRO A 86 -15.22 -6.84 -8.52
C PRO A 86 -16.15 -8.04 -8.29
N ARG A 87 -16.64 -8.65 -9.38
CA ARG A 87 -17.60 -9.78 -9.34
C ARG A 87 -17.03 -11.05 -8.69
N SER A 88 -15.71 -11.15 -8.52
CA SER A 88 -15.02 -12.33 -7.99
C SER A 88 -15.07 -12.47 -6.47
N GLY A 89 -15.70 -11.53 -5.75
CA GLY A 89 -15.62 -11.46 -4.29
C GLY A 89 -14.24 -11.00 -3.78
N ARG A 90 -13.28 -10.79 -4.68
CA ARG A 90 -11.98 -10.20 -4.38
C ARG A 90 -12.09 -8.69 -4.47
N THR A 91 -11.39 -8.00 -3.58
CA THR A 91 -11.14 -6.58 -3.74
C THR A 91 -10.02 -6.37 -4.76
N GLN A 92 -9.98 -5.20 -5.41
CA GLN A 92 -8.86 -4.88 -6.30
C GLN A 92 -7.54 -4.75 -5.53
N HIS A 93 -7.62 -4.28 -4.28
CA HIS A 93 -6.48 -3.99 -3.40
C HIS A 93 -6.77 -4.42 -1.97
N ALA A 94 -5.72 -4.84 -1.26
CA ALA A 94 -5.80 -5.33 0.12
C ALA A 94 -5.81 -4.19 1.15
N TRP A 95 -6.76 -3.27 1.07
CA TRP A 95 -6.86 -2.08 1.93
C TRP A 95 -6.71 -2.33 3.43
N ASP A 96 -7.38 -3.35 3.99
CA ASP A 96 -7.30 -3.63 5.43
C ASP A 96 -5.92 -4.18 5.81
N HIS A 97 -5.35 -5.02 4.95
CA HIS A 97 -3.98 -5.48 5.12
C HIS A 97 -2.96 -4.35 4.97
N GLU A 98 -3.10 -3.47 3.96
CA GLU A 98 -2.27 -2.28 3.79
C GLU A 98 -2.33 -1.39 5.02
N ARG A 99 -3.51 -1.18 5.60
CA ARG A 99 -3.69 -0.41 6.83
C ARG A 99 -2.93 -1.02 8.01
N MET A 100 -2.97 -2.34 8.18
CA MET A 100 -2.23 -3.00 9.27
C MET A 100 -0.72 -2.89 9.06
N VAL A 101 -0.24 -2.99 7.82
CA VAL A 101 1.17 -2.74 7.49
C VAL A 101 1.56 -1.31 7.86
N LEU A 102 0.75 -0.31 7.50
CA LEU A 102 0.99 1.09 7.89
C LEU A 102 1.02 1.27 9.40
N ARG A 103 0.12 0.64 10.16
CA ARG A 103 0.14 0.67 11.63
C ARG A 103 1.44 0.12 12.19
N SER A 104 1.91 -1.02 11.67
CA SER A 104 3.17 -1.63 12.10
C SER A 104 4.37 -0.73 11.80
N LEU A 105 4.42 -0.14 10.59
CA LEU A 105 5.48 0.80 10.21
C LEU A 105 5.46 2.07 11.06
N PHE A 106 4.27 2.58 11.39
CA PHE A 106 4.10 3.75 12.25
C PHE A 106 4.55 3.44 13.68
N ALA A 107 4.14 2.30 14.24
CA ALA A 107 4.57 1.86 15.56
C ALA A 107 6.08 1.62 15.65
N ALA A 108 6.72 1.21 14.53
CA ALA A 108 8.17 1.07 14.43
C ALA A 108 8.91 2.41 14.26
N GLY A 109 8.20 3.53 14.15
CA GLY A 109 8.80 4.86 13.94
C GLY A 109 9.39 5.07 12.54
N LEU A 110 9.06 4.21 11.57
CA LEU A 110 9.59 4.28 10.20
C LEU A 110 8.77 5.24 9.32
N ILE A 111 7.51 5.48 9.69
CA ILE A 111 6.63 6.42 8.99
C ILE A 111 5.90 7.32 10.00
N ASN A 112 5.52 8.50 9.55
CA ASN A 112 4.52 9.34 10.19
C ASN A 112 3.27 9.39 9.31
N ILE A 113 2.09 9.33 9.91
CA ILE A 113 0.82 9.57 9.22
C ILE A 113 0.41 11.01 9.51
N CYS A 114 0.39 11.83 8.46
CA CYS A 114 0.14 13.27 8.54
C CYS A 114 -1.25 13.65 8.01
N THR A 115 -2.13 12.67 7.81
CA THR A 115 -3.54 12.89 7.48
C THR A 115 -4.31 13.10 8.79
N PRO A 116 -5.13 14.17 8.90
CA PRO A 116 -5.95 14.42 10.08
C PRO A 116 -7.01 13.35 10.31
#